data_AF-A0A7S2NIB7-F1
#
_entry.id   AF-A0A7S2NIB7-F1
#
_cell.length_a   1.000
_cell.length_b   1.000
_cell.length_c   1.000
_cell.angle_alpha   90.00
_cell.angle_beta   90.00
_cell.angle_gamma   90.00
#
_symmetry.space_group_name_H-M   'P 1'
#
loop_
_entity.id
_entity.type
_entity.pdbx_description
1 polymer ?
#
loop_
_entity_poly.entity_id
_entity_poly.type
_entity_poly.pdbx_seq_one_letter_code
_entity_poly.pdbx_strand_id
1 'polypeptide(L)'
;MPSVGVIFEIRRAETLPGEVVRVCGNREELGRWEPSEDAESAEADVLRLRTGALSYPRWLTPSPLWIEYEDHAKDVGSPQLLRIDTATTTVDSLDEVASEYTHEAEHSTPSRSLSEAS
;
A
#
# COMPACT_ATOMS: atom_id res chain seq x y z
N MET A 1 -2.56 23.97 15.35
CA MET A 1 -1.95 24.67 14.19
C MET A 1 -2.85 24.45 12.99
N PRO A 2 -2.88 25.33 11.98
CA PRO A 2 -3.63 25.05 10.76
C PRO A 2 -3.05 23.79 10.08
N SER A 3 -3.93 22.92 9.60
CA SER A 3 -3.54 21.69 8.91
C SER A 3 -4.30 21.55 7.58
N VAL A 4 -3.71 20.81 6.65
CA VAL A 4 -4.37 20.41 5.40
C VAL A 4 -4.35 18.89 5.28
N GLY A 5 -5.39 18.33 4.68
CA GLY A 5 -5.39 16.94 4.24
C GLY A 5 -4.91 16.84 2.80
N VAL A 6 -3.86 16.05 2.56
CA VAL A 6 -3.32 15.76 1.23
C VAL A 6 -3.68 14.34 0.83
N ILE A 7 -4.22 14.17 -0.38
CA ILE A 7 -4.45 12.86 -1.00
C ILE A 7 -3.46 12.73 -2.14
N PHE A 8 -2.69 11.64 -2.15
CA PHE A 8 -1.79 11.35 -3.26
C PHE A 8 -2.46 10.40 -4.23
N GLU A 9 -2.36 10.74 -5.52
CA GLU A 9 -2.87 9.94 -6.62
C GLU A 9 -1.81 9.82 -7.70
N ILE A 10 -1.57 8.59 -8.13
CA ILE A 10 -0.74 8.30 -9.31
C ILE A 10 -1.63 7.63 -10.36
N ARG A 11 -1.41 7.96 -11.63
CA ARG A 11 -2.09 7.35 -12.76
C ARG A 11 -1.05 6.70 -13.67
N ARG A 12 -1.42 5.60 -14.32
CA ARG A 12 -0.56 4.91 -15.29
C ARG A 12 0.74 4.39 -14.67
N ALA A 13 0.69 4.00 -13.39
CA ALA A 13 1.80 3.29 -12.75
C ALA A 13 1.52 1.79 -12.79
N GLU A 14 2.16 1.10 -13.72
CA GLU A 14 2.09 -0.35 -13.84
C GLU A 14 3.07 -1.00 -12.87
N THR A 15 2.71 -2.17 -12.34
CA THR A 15 3.50 -2.93 -11.38
C THR A 15 3.42 -4.42 -11.68
N LEU A 16 4.43 -5.18 -11.27
CA LEU A 16 4.43 -6.64 -11.29
C LEU A 16 3.73 -7.21 -10.04
N PRO A 17 3.27 -8.47 -10.07
CA PRO A 17 2.79 -9.15 -8.86
C PRO A 17 3.84 -9.10 -7.75
N GLY A 18 3.42 -8.69 -6.55
CA GLY A 18 4.30 -8.50 -5.39
C GLY A 18 4.79 -7.06 -5.20
N GLU A 19 4.85 -6.25 -6.27
CA GLU A 19 5.30 -4.86 -6.17
C GLU A 19 4.28 -3.95 -5.48
N VAL A 20 4.79 -2.89 -4.85
CA VAL A 20 4.00 -1.91 -4.12
C VAL A 20 4.40 -0.49 -4.50
N VAL A 21 3.42 0.41 -4.54
CA VAL A 21 3.66 1.84 -4.76
C VAL A 21 3.63 2.58 -3.43
N ARG A 22 4.67 3.36 -3.17
CA ARG A 22 4.87 4.14 -1.93
C ARG A 22 5.13 5.60 -2.26
N VAL A 23 4.75 6.51 -1.36
CA VAL A 23 5.07 7.94 -1.44
C VAL A 23 6.17 8.25 -0.45
N CYS A 24 7.29 8.78 -0.94
CA CYS A 24 8.39 9.27 -0.13
C CYS A 24 8.55 10.79 -0.31
N GLY A 25 9.11 11.46 0.68
CA GLY A 25 9.32 12.90 0.66
C GLY A 25 10.25 13.36 1.76
N ASN A 26 10.58 14.66 1.78
CA ASN A 26 11.49 15.24 2.76
C ASN A 26 10.92 15.34 4.19
N ARG A 27 9.60 15.19 4.35
CA ARG A 27 8.95 15.26 5.66
C ARG A 27 9.09 13.92 6.39
N GLU A 28 9.04 13.98 7.71
CA GLU A 28 9.16 12.79 8.56
C GLU A 28 8.02 11.80 8.30
N GLU A 29 6.81 12.30 8.11
CA GLU A 29 5.62 11.49 7.79
C GLU A 29 5.68 10.83 6.39
N LEU A 30 6.71 11.16 5.60
CA LEU A 30 6.99 10.60 4.28
C LEU A 30 8.37 9.93 4.22
N GLY A 31 8.97 9.61 5.37
CA GLY A 31 10.21 8.82 5.46
C GLY A 31 11.50 9.55 5.07
N ARG A 32 11.51 10.89 4.93
CA ARG A 32 12.73 11.68 4.65
C ARG A 32 13.56 11.22 3.43
N TRP A 33 12.89 10.74 2.38
CA TRP A 33 13.51 10.12 1.19
C TRP A 33 14.26 8.80 1.46
N GLU A 34 14.12 8.22 2.64
CA GLU A 34 14.71 6.95 3.03
C GLU A 34 13.62 5.87 2.98
N PRO A 35 13.59 5.01 1.95
CA PRO A 35 12.67 3.89 1.92
C PRO A 35 13.06 2.91 3.03
N SER A 36 12.16 2.64 3.99
CA SER A 36 12.42 1.61 4.99
C SER A 36 12.45 0.22 4.31
N GLU A 37 13.56 -0.49 4.48
CA GLU A 37 13.72 -1.86 3.95
C GLU A 37 12.98 -2.89 4.80
N ASP A 38 12.81 -2.61 6.09
CA ASP A 38 12.11 -3.50 7.02
C ASP A 38 10.60 -3.47 6.78
N ALA A 39 10.03 -4.59 6.34
CA ALA A 39 8.59 -4.73 6.12
C ALA A 39 7.76 -4.51 7.39
N GLU A 40 8.33 -4.80 8.57
CA GLU A 40 7.69 -4.57 9.88
C GLU A 40 7.77 -3.10 10.31
N SER A 41 8.84 -2.38 9.94
CA SER A 41 8.98 -0.94 10.19
C SER A 41 8.32 -0.08 9.08
N ALA A 42 8.04 -0.68 7.93
CA ALA A 42 7.39 -0.03 6.77
C ALA A 42 5.93 0.34 7.00
N GLU A 43 5.28 -0.18 8.06
CA GLU A 43 3.98 0.33 8.47
C GLU A 43 4.08 1.71 9.14
N ALA A 44 5.25 2.08 9.68
CA ALA A 44 5.41 3.32 10.45
C ALA A 44 5.80 4.51 9.58
N ASP A 45 6.64 4.34 8.54
CA ASP A 45 7.36 5.48 7.96
C ASP A 45 7.00 5.86 6.52
N VAL A 46 6.30 5.01 5.75
CA VAL A 46 6.05 5.29 4.32
C VAL A 46 4.59 5.07 3.92
N LEU A 47 3.99 6.12 3.34
CA LEU A 47 2.59 6.12 2.91
C LEU A 47 2.39 5.21 1.68
N ARG A 48 1.85 4.02 1.91
CA ARG A 48 1.54 3.04 0.85
C ARG A 48 0.27 3.40 0.08
N LEU A 49 0.36 3.45 -1.25
CA LEU A 49 -0.80 3.62 -2.12
C LEU A 49 -1.54 2.30 -2.33
N ARG A 50 -2.85 2.38 -2.51
CA ARG A 50 -3.69 1.23 -2.85
C ARG A 50 -4.28 1.39 -4.24
N THR A 51 -4.53 0.25 -4.88
CA THR A 51 -5.28 0.15 -6.13
C THR A 51 -6.34 -0.94 -6.00
N GLY A 52 -7.28 -0.97 -6.94
CA GLY A 52 -8.28 -2.02 -7.06
C GLY A 52 -8.31 -2.57 -8.47
N ALA A 53 -8.82 -3.80 -8.65
CA ALA A 53 -8.80 -4.49 -9.94
C ALA A 53 -9.46 -3.68 -11.09
N LEU A 54 -10.52 -2.93 -10.80
CA LEU A 54 -11.21 -2.08 -11.78
C LEU A 54 -10.57 -0.70 -11.99
N SER A 55 -9.62 -0.33 -11.12
CA SER A 55 -8.99 0.99 -11.11
C SER A 55 -7.52 0.96 -11.54
N TYR A 56 -6.89 -0.22 -11.56
CA TYR A 56 -5.52 -0.37 -12.04
C TYR A 56 -5.37 0.14 -13.50
N PRO A 57 -4.30 0.88 -13.85
CA PRO A 57 -3.08 1.22 -13.09
C PRO A 57 -3.15 2.59 -12.35
N ARG A 58 -4.26 2.90 -11.69
CA ARG A 58 -4.40 4.08 -10.80
C ARG A 58 -4.18 3.68 -9.35
N TRP A 59 -3.37 4.45 -8.63
CA TRP A 59 -3.08 4.24 -7.22
C TRP A 59 -3.42 5.48 -6.41
N LEU A 60 -3.94 5.30 -5.20
CA LEU A 60 -4.42 6.37 -4.33
C LEU A 60 -4.15 6.04 -2.86
N THR A 61 -3.87 7.06 -2.06
CA THR A 61 -3.82 6.94 -0.60
C THR A 61 -5.19 6.59 -0.03
N PRO A 62 -5.31 5.57 0.86
CA PRO A 62 -6.60 5.17 1.41
C PRO A 62 -7.24 6.24 2.30
N SER A 63 -6.43 7.10 2.92
CA SER A 63 -6.84 8.22 3.74
C SER A 63 -5.99 9.45 3.45
N PRO A 64 -6.51 10.67 3.71
CA PRO A 64 -5.69 11.87 3.62
C PRO A 64 -4.53 11.82 4.62
N LEU A 65 -3.36 12.27 4.19
CA LEU A 65 -2.24 12.60 5.07
C LEU A 65 -2.45 14.03 5.58
N TRP A 66 -2.61 14.18 6.90
CA TRP A 66 -2.74 15.50 7.51
C TRP A 66 -1.37 16.12 7.74
N ILE A 67 -1.13 17.24 7.08
CA ILE A 67 0.12 17.99 7.16
C ILE A 67 -0.16 19.28 7.91
N GLU A 68 0.54 19.47 9.02
CA GLU A 68 0.58 20.77 9.70
C GLU A 68 1.49 21.71 8.90
N TYR A 69 0.97 22.91 8.60
CA TYR A 69 1.79 23.96 8.02
C TYR A 69 2.25 24.89 9.12
N GLU A 70 3.58 25.08 9.20
CA GLU A 70 4.12 26.24 9.88
C GLU A 70 3.70 27.47 9.06
N ASP A 71 3.02 28.38 9.73
CA ASP A 71 2.53 29.63 9.14
C ASP A 71 3.75 30.50 8.84
N HIS A 72 4.47 30.24 7.75
CA HIS A 72 5.59 31.05 7.27
C HIS A 72 5.08 32.37 6.66
N ALA A 73 4.09 32.99 7.29
CA ALA A 73 3.38 34.20 6.87
C ALA A 73 4.27 35.46 6.83
N LYS A 74 5.60 35.34 6.77
CA LYS A 74 6.51 36.48 6.69
C LYS A 74 7.59 36.40 5.61
N ASP A 75 7.74 35.29 4.89
CA ASP A 75 8.71 35.24 3.78
C ASP A 75 7.98 34.94 2.47
N VAL A 76 7.58 36.02 1.78
CA VAL A 76 7.06 35.98 0.41
C VAL A 76 8.24 35.70 -0.51
N GLY A 77 8.70 34.45 -0.51
CA GLY A 77 9.95 34.03 -1.14
C GLY A 77 9.86 32.62 -1.71
N SER A 78 9.00 32.46 -2.73
CA SER A 78 8.88 31.29 -3.62
C SER A 78 7.93 30.17 -3.14
N PRO A 79 7.00 29.70 -4.01
CA PRO A 79 6.24 28.49 -3.74
C PRO A 79 7.22 27.32 -3.64
N GLN A 80 7.23 26.62 -2.48
CA GLN A 80 7.93 25.34 -2.40
C GLN A 80 7.19 24.36 -3.30
N LEU A 81 7.76 24.11 -4.47
CA LEU A 81 7.27 23.10 -5.39
C LEU A 81 7.49 21.75 -4.70
N LEU A 82 6.41 21.11 -4.23
CA LEU A 82 6.47 19.78 -3.65
C LEU A 82 6.92 18.81 -4.75
N ARG A 83 8.21 18.50 -4.79
CA ARG A 83 8.77 17.49 -5.69
C ARG A 83 8.41 16.12 -5.13
N ILE A 84 7.59 15.38 -5.86
CA ILE A 84 7.24 13.99 -5.54
C ILE A 84 8.03 13.13 -6.53
N ASP A 85 9.10 12.50 -6.06
CA ASP A 85 9.82 11.50 -6.84
C ASP A 85 9.21 10.12 -6.51
N THR A 86 8.88 9.35 -7.54
CA THR A 86 8.16 8.08 -7.41
C THR A 86 9.16 6.93 -7.50
N ALA A 87 9.34 6.19 -6.41
CA ALA A 87 10.19 5.00 -6.37
C ALA A 87 9.33 3.73 -6.41
N THR A 88 9.70 2.78 -7.27
CA THR A 88 9.13 1.43 -7.29
C THR A 88 10.12 0.51 -6.59
N THR A 89 9.69 -0.18 -5.54
CA THR A 89 10.48 -1.20 -4.86
C THR A 89 9.92 -2.57 -5.20
N THR A 90 10.75 -3.43 -5.80
CA THR A 90 10.45 -4.83 -6.04
C THR A 90 10.80 -5.63 -4.79
N VAL A 91 9.83 -6.30 -4.18
CA VAL A 91 10.08 -7.26 -3.10
C VAL A 91 10.32 -8.63 -3.74
N ASP A 92 11.58 -9.08 -3.72
CA ASP A 92 12.05 -10.25 -4.47
C ASP A 92 11.86 -11.59 -3.70
N SER A 93 10.79 -11.73 -2.92
CA SER A 93 10.57 -12.94 -2.11
C SER A 93 9.09 -13.28 -2.00
N LEU A 94 8.62 -14.07 -2.97
CA LEU A 94 7.31 -14.73 -2.96
C LEU A 94 7.32 -16.09 -2.24
N ASP A 95 8.46 -16.54 -1.71
CA ASP A 95 8.60 -17.89 -1.16
C ASP A 95 7.96 -18.09 0.22
N GLU A 96 7.53 -17.04 0.92
CA GLU A 96 7.06 -17.17 2.31
C GLU A 96 5.53 -17.23 2.49
N VAL A 97 4.73 -16.89 1.47
CA VAL A 97 3.25 -16.83 1.61
C VAL A 97 2.55 -18.13 1.20
N ALA A 98 3.28 -19.11 0.65
CA ALA A 98 2.68 -20.35 0.13
C ALA A 98 2.50 -21.46 1.19
N SER A 99 3.02 -21.32 2.41
CA SER A 99 2.99 -22.40 3.42
C SER A 99 1.72 -22.49 4.28
N GLU A 100 0.80 -21.53 4.21
CA GLU A 100 -0.36 -21.49 5.12
C GLU A 100 -1.69 -22.00 4.52
N TYR A 101 -1.68 -22.64 3.35
CA TYR A 101 -2.90 -23.14 2.69
C TYR A 101 -2.99 -24.66 2.48
N THR A 102 -2.19 -25.43 3.22
CA THR A 102 -2.25 -26.90 3.19
C THR A 102 -2.47 -27.45 4.59
N HIS A 103 -3.71 -27.42 5.09
CA HIS A 103 -4.23 -28.48 5.93
C HIS A 103 -5.76 -28.35 6.05
N GLU A 104 -6.44 -29.49 5.99
CA GLU A 104 -7.89 -29.71 6.23
C GLU A 104 -8.84 -29.64 5.03
N ALA A 105 -8.72 -30.63 4.14
CA ALA A 105 -9.87 -31.15 3.40
C ALA A 105 -9.76 -32.68 3.24
N GLU A 106 -9.53 -33.41 4.34
CA GLU A 106 -9.66 -34.86 4.35
C GLU A 106 -11.07 -35.27 4.80
N HIS A 107 -11.78 -35.87 3.84
CA HIS A 107 -12.70 -37.00 4.00
C HIS A 107 -13.86 -36.92 5.01
N SER A 108 -15.06 -36.65 4.49
CA SER A 108 -16.26 -37.34 4.96
C SER A 108 -17.31 -37.48 3.85
N THR A 109 -17.26 -38.58 3.11
CA THR A 109 -18.37 -39.06 2.27
C THR A 109 -19.23 -40.02 3.08
N PRO A 110 -20.49 -39.70 3.41
CA PRO A 110 -21.41 -40.69 3.95
C PRO A 110 -21.96 -41.56 2.82
N SER A 111 -21.59 -42.84 2.84
CA SER A 111 -22.22 -43.92 2.08
C SER A 111 -23.72 -43.97 2.37
N ARG A 112 -24.56 -43.65 1.38
CA ARG A 112 -26.01 -43.82 1.47
C ARG A 112 -26.41 -45.09 0.71
N SER A 113 -26.70 -46.13 1.48
CA SER A 113 -27.24 -47.41 1.04
C SER A 113 -28.60 -47.21 0.36
N LEU A 114 -28.72 -47.72 -0.88
CA LEU A 114 -29.98 -47.94 -1.56
C LEU A 114 -30.64 -49.19 -0.97
N SER A 115 -31.79 -49.02 -0.33
CA SER A 115 -32.73 -50.11 -0.08
C SER A 115 -33.90 -49.95 -1.05
N GLU A 116 -33.94 -50.84 -2.03
CA GLU A 116 -35.14 -51.18 -2.80
C GLU A 116 -36.25 -51.66 -1.86
N ALA A 117 -37.45 -51.13 -2.04
CA ALA A 117 -38.68 -51.73 -1.54
C ALA A 117 -39.71 -51.68 -2.66
N SER A 118 -40.33 -52.84 -2.87
CA SER A 118 -41.28 -53.22 -3.91
C SER A 118 -42.57 -52.41 -3.94
#